data_AF-A0A063BTF5-F1
#
_entry.id   AF-A0A063BTF5-F1
#
_cell.length_a   1.000
_cell.length_b   1.000
_cell.length_c   1.000
_cell.angle_alpha   90.00
_cell.angle_beta   90.00
_cell.angle_gamma   90.00
#
_symmetry.space_group_name_H-M   'P 1'
#
loop_
_entity.id
_entity.type
_entity.pdbx_description
1 polymer ?
#
loop_
_entity_poly.entity_id
_entity_poly.type
_entity_poly.pdbx_seq_one_letter_code
_entity_poly.pdbx_strand_id
1 'polypeptide(L)'
;MKGLRGGIWSCLLVAQTAASPTPDVSRRAAEPHLITGLYSSAQEPAQIVIHDTAGKPSWTWSVKNAKGISSALLQCMYSKCKKGLCVAPEQKWADGGNRVLAIQGTAAFLINHHPGRPTDKQVTFGICLNRDGMENSHTAELLPDGKMVLSTTNDAMTGNLRVFDTRAGQDVDAAPVQELDGIPATHSLVWDSANSLLWAASNDKSPQSPGSRSILTAYKYSGGRFDAKPQVRQVISPAKQLTEEWGQNTPWWDGAHTMAPIPGQRKLLVSTDSDVHAYDIGSGKLEHGGAVVQKYLGGFQPVGTRGSLPRSDIKSVSFLPDGKAVYVQARWGAVTGTQVNVLAGGKRQDSIFNQELYKSRWFTGTTW
;
A
#
# COMPACT_ATOMS: atom_id res chain seq x y z
N MET A 1 -5.19 -61.68 50.01
CA MET A 1 -5.59 -60.95 48.78
C MET A 1 -6.15 -59.59 49.17
N LYS A 2 -5.74 -58.54 48.44
CA LYS A 2 -6.14 -57.11 48.53
C LYS A 2 -5.59 -56.32 49.73
N GLY A 3 -4.42 -55.71 49.52
CA GLY A 3 -3.92 -54.57 50.29
C GLY A 3 -4.40 -53.25 49.68
N LEU A 4 -4.80 -52.31 50.55
CA LEU A 4 -5.23 -50.95 50.21
C LEU A 4 -4.03 -50.00 50.21
N ARG A 5 -3.82 -49.31 49.08
CA ARG A 5 -3.01 -48.07 48.92
C ARG A 5 -3.88 -46.90 49.41
N GLY A 6 -3.41 -45.87 50.11
CA GLY A 6 -2.22 -45.05 49.88
C GLY A 6 -2.65 -43.75 49.18
N GLY A 7 -2.84 -42.66 49.93
CA GLY A 7 -3.21 -41.34 49.40
C GLY A 7 -2.74 -40.22 50.33
N ILE A 8 -1.56 -39.68 50.04
CA ILE A 8 -0.97 -38.50 50.70
C ILE A 8 -1.39 -37.27 49.89
N TRP A 9 -1.99 -36.27 50.56
CA TRP A 9 -2.31 -34.97 49.99
C TRP A 9 -1.08 -34.06 50.07
N SER A 10 -0.60 -33.56 48.92
CA SER A 10 0.39 -32.49 48.85
C SER A 10 -0.30 -31.15 48.55
N CYS A 11 -0.22 -30.20 49.49
CA CYS A 11 -0.58 -28.80 49.26
C CYS A 11 0.55 -28.09 48.50
N LEU A 12 0.29 -27.62 47.28
CA LEU A 12 1.15 -26.64 46.61
C LEU A 12 0.74 -25.23 47.05
N LEU A 13 1.64 -24.53 47.74
CA LEU A 13 1.61 -23.07 47.85
C LEU A 13 2.09 -22.45 46.54
N VAL A 14 1.25 -21.62 45.91
CA VAL A 14 1.65 -20.74 44.81
C VAL A 14 2.03 -19.39 45.42
N ALA A 15 3.30 -19.01 45.31
CA ALA A 15 3.77 -17.68 45.65
C ALA A 15 3.32 -16.67 44.59
N GLN A 16 2.50 -15.70 44.97
CA GLN A 16 2.18 -14.52 44.15
C GLN A 16 3.37 -13.54 44.23
N THR A 17 4.12 -13.42 43.14
CA THR A 17 5.07 -12.32 42.96
C THR A 17 4.30 -11.06 42.58
N ALA A 18 4.43 -10.01 43.40
CA ALA A 18 3.89 -8.69 43.13
C ALA A 18 4.50 -8.14 41.83
N ALA A 19 3.64 -7.82 40.86
CA ALA A 19 4.04 -7.15 39.63
C ALA A 19 4.50 -5.72 39.92
N SER A 20 5.71 -5.37 39.47
CA SER A 20 6.22 -4.01 39.50
C SER A 20 5.30 -3.06 38.72
N PRO A 21 5.07 -1.82 39.19
CA PRO A 21 4.27 -0.85 38.46
C PRO A 21 4.98 -0.49 37.15
N THR A 22 4.28 -0.69 36.04
CA THR A 22 4.67 -0.17 34.72
C THR A 22 4.83 1.35 34.77
N PRO A 23 5.89 1.92 34.15
CA PRO A 23 6.03 3.37 34.09
C PRO A 23 4.89 3.97 33.26
N ASP A 24 4.20 4.91 33.88
CA ASP A 24 3.07 5.65 33.35
C ASP A 24 3.45 6.53 32.14
N VAL A 25 2.45 6.67 31.30
CA VAL A 25 2.38 7.29 29.98
C VAL A 25 2.45 8.81 30.11
N SER A 26 3.53 9.43 29.62
CA SER A 26 3.49 10.86 29.24
C SER A 26 4.40 11.22 28.06
N ARG A 27 4.65 10.28 27.14
CA ARG A 27 5.00 10.70 25.79
C ARG A 27 3.74 11.28 25.17
N ARG A 28 3.67 12.62 25.05
CA ARG A 28 2.86 13.28 24.02
C ARG A 28 3.01 12.42 22.76
N ALA A 29 1.92 11.80 22.31
CA ALA A 29 1.96 11.00 21.10
C ALA A 29 2.59 11.89 20.02
N ALA A 30 3.70 11.45 19.43
CA ALA A 30 4.33 12.20 18.35
C ALA A 30 3.26 12.46 17.29
N GLU A 31 3.19 13.68 16.77
CA GLU A 31 2.28 14.00 15.66
C GLU A 31 2.47 12.96 14.54
N PRO A 32 1.38 12.40 13.99
CA PRO A 32 1.48 11.34 13.01
C PRO A 32 2.15 11.89 11.75
N HIS A 33 3.21 11.21 11.29
CA HIS A 33 3.86 11.54 10.02
C HIS A 33 3.15 10.86 8.85
N LEU A 34 3.30 11.48 7.68
CA LEU A 34 2.91 10.99 6.38
C LEU A 34 4.16 10.54 5.61
N ILE A 35 4.01 9.61 4.67
CA ILE A 35 5.03 9.24 3.69
C ILE A 35 4.52 9.49 2.27
N THR A 36 5.26 10.26 1.49
CA THR A 36 4.87 10.71 0.15
C THR A 36 5.99 10.48 -0.86
N GLY A 37 5.65 9.92 -2.01
CA GLY A 37 6.54 9.73 -3.15
C GLY A 37 6.33 10.85 -4.15
N LEU A 38 7.26 11.79 -4.19
CA LEU A 38 7.25 12.91 -5.12
C LEU A 38 7.98 12.50 -6.39
N TYR A 39 7.33 12.69 -7.53
CA TYR A 39 7.93 12.43 -8.84
C TYR A 39 9.04 13.47 -9.08
N SER A 40 9.98 13.23 -10.00
CA SER A 40 11.00 14.24 -10.27
C SER A 40 10.39 15.54 -10.82
N SER A 41 11.19 16.60 -10.88
CA SER A 41 10.85 17.84 -11.58
C SER A 41 12.07 18.29 -12.37
N ALA A 42 11.98 19.45 -13.02
CA ALA A 42 13.15 20.05 -13.66
C ALA A 42 14.24 20.44 -12.63
N GLN A 43 13.87 20.61 -11.36
CA GLN A 43 14.75 21.10 -10.30
C GLN A 43 15.22 19.98 -9.36
N GLU A 44 14.39 18.97 -9.10
CA GLU A 44 14.67 17.94 -8.12
C GLU A 44 14.45 16.51 -8.67
N PRO A 45 15.27 15.53 -8.25
CA PRO A 45 15.01 14.13 -8.56
C PRO A 45 13.75 13.67 -7.84
N ALA A 46 13.23 12.49 -8.19
CA ALA A 46 12.19 11.85 -7.41
C ALA A 46 12.65 11.65 -5.95
N GLN A 47 11.72 11.83 -5.01
CA GLN A 47 11.99 11.79 -3.58
C GLN A 47 10.94 11.00 -2.84
N ILE A 48 11.35 10.38 -1.75
CA ILE A 48 10.46 9.86 -0.71
C ILE A 48 10.60 10.77 0.50
N VAL A 49 9.50 11.33 0.95
CA VAL A 49 9.48 12.31 2.03
C VAL A 49 8.60 11.78 3.15
N ILE A 50 9.14 11.75 4.36
CA ILE A 50 8.35 11.60 5.59
C ILE A 50 8.21 12.99 6.21
N HIS A 51 6.98 13.42 6.44
CA HIS A 51 6.65 14.79 6.83
C HIS A 51 5.42 14.84 7.76
N ASP A 52 5.22 15.97 8.43
CA ASP A 52 3.99 16.22 9.19
C ASP A 52 2.82 16.66 8.28
N THR A 53 1.65 16.90 8.88
CA THR A 53 0.45 17.36 8.16
C THR A 53 0.53 18.82 7.67
N ALA A 54 1.58 19.56 8.01
CA ALA A 54 1.88 20.88 7.44
C ALA A 54 2.88 20.78 6.26
N GLY A 55 3.33 19.57 5.92
CA GLY A 55 4.31 19.34 4.85
C GLY A 55 5.75 19.56 5.27
N LYS A 56 6.05 19.73 6.56
CA LYS A 56 7.42 19.90 7.04
C LYS A 56 8.14 18.56 7.05
N PRO A 57 9.22 18.37 6.25
CA PRO A 57 9.92 17.10 6.21
C PRO A 57 10.67 16.81 7.52
N SER A 58 10.52 15.60 8.04
CA SER A 58 11.34 15.05 9.13
C SER A 58 12.40 14.07 8.61
N TRP A 59 12.18 13.47 7.43
CA TRP A 59 13.12 12.58 6.76
C TRP A 59 12.89 12.62 5.26
N THR A 60 13.97 12.60 4.48
CA THR A 60 13.92 12.62 3.01
C THR A 60 14.88 11.61 2.45
N TRP A 61 14.48 10.89 1.42
CA TRP A 61 15.34 9.99 0.68
C TRP A 61 15.25 10.26 -0.80
N SER A 62 16.40 10.34 -1.45
CA SER A 62 16.52 10.28 -2.89
C SER A 62 17.86 9.63 -3.23
N VAL A 63 18.00 9.27 -4.49
CA VAL A 63 19.26 8.86 -5.12
C VAL A 63 20.45 9.81 -4.82
N LYS A 64 20.23 11.11 -4.54
CA LYS A 64 21.29 12.05 -4.16
C LYS A 64 21.88 11.77 -2.77
N ASN A 65 21.10 11.19 -1.84
CA ASN A 65 21.50 10.95 -0.46
C ASN A 65 21.36 9.48 -0.02
N ALA A 66 21.10 8.59 -0.98
CA ALA A 66 21.02 7.16 -0.78
C ALA A 66 22.38 6.60 -0.34
N LYS A 67 22.36 5.58 0.52
CA LYS A 67 23.56 4.86 0.94
C LYS A 67 23.50 3.41 0.50
N GLY A 68 24.67 2.84 0.21
CA GLY A 68 24.83 1.41 -0.05
C GLY A 68 24.09 0.90 -1.28
N ILE A 69 23.69 1.76 -2.22
CA ILE A 69 23.06 1.33 -3.48
C ILE A 69 24.11 0.79 -4.46
N SER A 70 23.87 -0.38 -5.04
CA SER A 70 24.72 -0.96 -6.07
C SER A 70 24.59 -0.17 -7.37
N SER A 71 25.66 -0.12 -8.18
CA SER A 71 25.64 0.58 -9.47
C SER A 71 24.58 0.02 -10.42
N ALA A 72 24.36 -1.30 -10.39
CA ALA A 72 23.34 -1.96 -11.20
C ALA A 72 21.92 -1.52 -10.79
N LEU A 73 21.62 -1.52 -9.49
CA LEU A 73 20.31 -1.07 -9.00
C LEU A 73 20.07 0.42 -9.28
N LEU A 74 21.12 1.24 -9.13
CA LEU A 74 21.08 2.66 -9.46
C LEU A 74 20.73 2.88 -10.94
N GLN A 75 21.30 2.09 -11.85
CA GLN A 75 20.96 2.16 -13.28
C GLN A 75 19.48 1.89 -13.53
N CYS A 76 18.89 0.91 -12.85
CA CYS A 76 17.46 0.62 -12.97
C CYS A 76 16.59 1.74 -12.42
N MET A 77 16.94 2.32 -11.28
CA MET A 77 16.23 3.50 -10.75
C MET A 77 16.21 4.68 -11.73
N TYR A 78 17.24 4.83 -12.57
CA TYR A 78 17.37 5.95 -13.51
C TYR A 78 17.06 5.62 -14.98
N SER A 79 16.91 4.35 -15.36
CA SER A 79 16.86 3.89 -16.76
C SER A 79 15.79 4.64 -17.58
N LYS A 80 14.61 4.85 -16.98
CA LYS A 80 13.50 5.64 -17.56
C LYS A 80 13.49 7.11 -17.15
N CYS A 81 14.21 7.48 -16.09
CA CYS A 81 14.26 8.85 -15.59
C CYS A 81 15.13 9.77 -16.47
N LYS A 82 16.00 9.23 -17.33
CA LYS A 82 16.80 10.03 -18.27
C LYS A 82 16.02 10.59 -19.46
N LYS A 83 14.79 10.12 -19.72
CA LYS A 83 13.95 10.55 -20.85
C LYS A 83 12.73 11.38 -20.41
N GLY A 84 12.60 11.73 -19.13
CA GLY A 84 11.45 12.46 -18.61
C GLY A 84 11.31 12.36 -17.09
N LEU A 85 10.07 12.35 -16.63
CA LEU A 85 9.67 12.31 -15.23
C LEU A 85 10.04 10.97 -14.57
N CYS A 86 10.85 11.00 -13.52
CA CYS A 86 11.12 9.86 -12.66
C CYS A 86 9.93 9.64 -11.73
N VAL A 87 9.24 8.52 -11.90
CA VAL A 87 8.03 8.20 -11.12
C VAL A 87 8.39 7.49 -9.81
N ALA A 88 7.58 7.72 -8.78
CA ALA A 88 7.66 7.05 -7.47
C ALA A 88 6.26 6.55 -7.06
N PRO A 89 5.73 5.49 -7.70
CA PRO A 89 4.34 5.09 -7.55
C PRO A 89 4.02 4.44 -6.19
N GLU A 90 5.02 3.96 -5.46
CA GLU A 90 4.80 3.28 -4.18
C GLU A 90 5.87 3.64 -3.16
N GLN A 91 5.42 3.94 -1.95
CA GLN A 91 6.24 4.08 -0.76
C GLN A 91 5.38 3.79 0.46
N LYS A 92 5.88 2.94 1.34
CA LYS A 92 5.11 2.45 2.49
C LYS A 92 6.01 2.24 3.70
N TRP A 93 5.41 2.47 4.87
CA TRP A 93 5.92 1.97 6.14
C TRP A 93 6.13 0.46 6.08
N ALA A 94 7.25 -0.01 6.62
CA ALA A 94 7.58 -1.42 6.70
C ALA A 94 8.37 -1.73 7.98
N ASP A 95 8.31 -2.99 8.43
CA ASP A 95 9.14 -3.53 9.52
C ASP A 95 9.13 -2.67 10.80
N GLY A 96 7.94 -2.38 11.33
CA GLY A 96 7.84 -1.57 12.55
C GLY A 96 8.19 -0.09 12.37
N GLY A 97 8.38 0.38 11.12
CA GLY A 97 8.86 1.72 10.81
C GLY A 97 10.38 1.83 10.73
N ASN A 98 11.09 0.71 10.86
CA ASN A 98 12.54 0.64 10.66
C ASN A 98 12.92 0.58 9.17
N ARG A 99 11.94 0.37 8.29
CA ARG A 99 12.15 0.34 6.85
C ARG A 99 11.08 1.11 6.10
N VAL A 100 11.48 1.54 4.90
CA VAL A 100 10.59 2.02 3.86
C VAL A 100 10.68 1.05 2.69
N LEU A 101 9.53 0.52 2.28
CA LEU A 101 9.38 -0.18 1.00
C LEU A 101 9.06 0.86 -0.07
N ALA A 102 9.68 0.75 -1.25
CA ALA A 102 9.45 1.70 -2.33
C ALA A 102 9.55 1.08 -3.72
N ILE A 103 8.86 1.73 -4.66
CA ILE A 103 9.06 1.59 -6.10
C ILE A 103 9.39 2.98 -6.65
N GLN A 104 10.51 3.09 -7.36
CA GLN A 104 10.94 4.33 -8.02
C GLN A 104 11.63 4.01 -9.34
N GLY A 105 11.25 4.72 -10.41
CA GLY A 105 11.73 4.42 -11.76
C GLY A 105 11.36 2.99 -12.16
N THR A 106 12.35 2.16 -12.51
CA THR A 106 12.15 0.73 -12.77
C THR A 106 12.84 -0.13 -11.72
N ALA A 107 12.72 0.22 -10.44
CA ALA A 107 13.25 -0.57 -9.33
C ALA A 107 12.26 -0.68 -8.17
N ALA A 108 12.23 -1.85 -7.51
CA ALA A 108 11.57 -2.06 -6.22
C ALA A 108 12.64 -2.36 -5.17
N PHE A 109 12.56 -1.76 -3.98
CA PHE A 109 13.65 -1.80 -3.00
C PHE A 109 13.19 -1.54 -1.56
N LEU A 110 14.07 -1.88 -0.60
CA LEU A 110 13.91 -1.58 0.83
C LEU A 110 15.01 -0.63 1.29
N ILE A 111 14.60 0.39 2.04
CA ILE A 111 15.47 1.41 2.63
C ILE A 111 15.40 1.30 4.15
N ASN A 112 16.53 1.32 4.84
CA ASN A 112 16.56 1.53 6.28
C ASN A 112 16.07 2.94 6.63
N HIS A 113 15.07 3.01 7.50
CA HIS A 113 14.61 4.24 8.14
C HIS A 113 15.08 4.21 9.59
N HIS A 114 16.28 4.71 9.82
CA HIS A 114 16.95 4.72 11.13
C HIS A 114 17.46 6.13 11.48
N PRO A 115 16.60 7.18 11.54
CA PRO A 115 17.05 8.56 11.73
C PRO A 115 18.08 8.70 12.86
N GLY A 116 19.19 9.37 12.57
CA GLY A 116 20.30 9.57 13.52
C GLY A 116 21.30 8.41 13.63
N ARG A 117 21.09 7.28 12.93
CA ARG A 117 22.04 6.14 12.92
C ARG A 117 22.83 6.08 11.61
N PRO A 118 24.06 5.51 11.60
CA PRO A 118 24.87 5.41 10.38
C PRO A 118 24.18 4.67 9.22
N THR A 119 23.39 3.64 9.56
CA THR A 119 22.63 2.80 8.63
C THR A 119 21.41 3.49 8.02
N ASP A 120 21.03 4.70 8.47
CA ASP A 120 19.90 5.43 7.90
C ASP A 120 20.09 5.67 6.41
N LYS A 121 19.00 5.53 5.64
CA LYS A 121 18.96 5.71 4.18
C LYS A 121 19.71 4.65 3.37
N GLN A 122 20.18 3.59 4.02
CA GLN A 122 20.83 2.47 3.35
C GLN A 122 19.81 1.60 2.62
N VAL A 123 20.07 1.33 1.34
CA VAL A 123 19.31 0.34 0.57
C VAL A 123 19.81 -1.06 0.95
N THR A 124 18.91 -1.93 1.42
CA THR A 124 19.26 -3.29 1.90
C THR A 124 18.82 -4.39 0.94
N PHE A 125 17.84 -4.10 0.10
CA PHE A 125 17.32 -4.99 -0.93
C PHE A 125 16.93 -4.18 -2.15
N GLY A 126 17.09 -4.73 -3.35
CA GLY A 126 16.44 -4.18 -4.53
C GLY A 126 16.59 -5.02 -5.78
N ILE A 127 15.57 -4.94 -6.63
CA ILE A 127 15.46 -5.64 -7.92
C ILE A 127 15.14 -4.65 -9.04
N CYS A 128 15.52 -5.01 -10.26
CA CYS A 128 15.14 -4.27 -11.46
C CYS A 128 13.79 -4.77 -12.00
N LEU A 129 12.97 -3.81 -12.43
CA LEU A 129 11.61 -4.03 -12.91
C LEU A 129 11.51 -3.91 -14.44
N ASN A 130 12.57 -3.48 -15.12
CA ASN A 130 12.63 -3.39 -16.58
C ASN A 130 12.94 -4.75 -17.23
N ARG A 131 12.23 -5.79 -16.77
CA ARG A 131 12.32 -7.16 -17.24
C ARG A 131 11.04 -7.91 -16.93
N ASP A 132 10.86 -9.01 -17.64
CA ASP A 132 9.85 -10.04 -17.34
C ASP A 132 8.41 -9.51 -17.21
N GLY A 133 8.07 -8.34 -17.77
CA GLY A 133 6.72 -7.76 -17.67
C GLY A 133 6.44 -6.99 -16.37
N MET A 134 7.48 -6.66 -15.59
CA MET A 134 7.37 -5.90 -14.32
C MET A 134 7.47 -4.38 -14.48
N GLU A 135 7.63 -3.87 -15.70
CA GLU A 135 7.91 -2.46 -16.00
C GLU A 135 6.85 -1.50 -15.46
N ASN A 136 5.63 -2.02 -15.29
CA ASN A 136 4.44 -1.29 -14.85
C ASN A 136 4.02 -1.68 -13.42
N SER A 137 4.99 -1.90 -12.53
CA SER A 137 4.67 -2.22 -11.13
C SER A 137 4.27 -0.97 -10.34
N HIS A 138 3.13 -1.04 -9.64
CA HIS A 138 2.52 0.11 -8.96
C HIS A 138 2.41 -0.04 -7.44
N THR A 139 2.60 -1.23 -6.90
CA THR A 139 2.54 -1.46 -5.47
C THR A 139 3.38 -2.67 -5.09
N ALA A 140 3.84 -2.68 -3.85
CA ALA A 140 4.46 -3.83 -3.23
C ALA A 140 4.07 -3.90 -1.75
N GLU A 141 4.18 -5.09 -1.17
CA GLU A 141 3.88 -5.35 0.24
C GLU A 141 4.99 -6.21 0.86
N LEU A 142 5.48 -5.82 2.03
CA LEU A 142 6.43 -6.62 2.80
C LEU A 142 5.67 -7.61 3.70
N LEU A 143 6.05 -8.88 3.63
CA LEU A 143 5.51 -9.94 4.47
C LEU A 143 6.34 -10.11 5.77
N PRO A 144 5.74 -10.68 6.84
CA PRO A 144 6.41 -10.85 8.12
C PRO A 144 7.70 -11.68 8.09
N ASP A 145 7.87 -12.55 7.09
CA ASP A 145 9.02 -13.44 6.97
C ASP A 145 10.13 -12.90 6.04
N GLY A 146 10.05 -11.61 5.71
CA GLY A 146 11.06 -10.93 4.89
C GLY A 146 10.94 -11.18 3.40
N LYS A 147 9.79 -11.66 2.90
CA LYS A 147 9.48 -11.65 1.47
C LYS A 147 8.76 -10.36 1.07
N MET A 148 8.99 -9.92 -0.16
CA MET A 148 8.27 -8.80 -0.77
C MET A 148 7.36 -9.34 -1.86
N VAL A 149 6.09 -8.95 -1.83
CA VAL A 149 5.17 -9.18 -2.95
C VAL A 149 5.12 -7.91 -3.78
N LEU A 150 5.43 -8.03 -5.05
CA LEU A 150 5.33 -6.96 -6.04
C LEU A 150 4.12 -7.25 -6.94
N SER A 151 3.35 -6.22 -7.30
CA SER A 151 2.32 -6.37 -8.33
C SER A 151 2.54 -5.48 -9.54
N THR A 152 2.16 -6.02 -10.69
CA THR A 152 2.16 -5.31 -11.96
C THR A 152 0.74 -4.88 -12.32
N THR A 153 0.63 -3.75 -13.02
CA THR A 153 -0.63 -3.28 -13.60
C THR A 153 -0.71 -3.56 -15.10
N ASN A 154 -0.01 -4.61 -15.55
CA ASN A 154 -0.14 -5.06 -16.93
C ASN A 154 -1.52 -5.71 -17.15
N ASP A 155 -1.86 -5.90 -18.42
CA ASP A 155 -3.13 -6.49 -18.85
C ASP A 155 -3.08 -8.02 -18.95
N ALA A 156 -1.90 -8.61 -18.74
CA ALA A 156 -1.70 -10.04 -18.76
C ALA A 156 -2.43 -10.74 -17.61
N MET A 157 -2.86 -11.97 -17.84
CA MET A 157 -3.46 -12.82 -16.81
C MET A 157 -2.41 -13.59 -15.99
N THR A 158 -1.12 -13.40 -16.27
CA THR A 158 -0.01 -14.23 -15.77
C THR A 158 1.15 -13.38 -15.26
N GLY A 159 1.74 -13.79 -14.14
CA GLY A 159 2.91 -13.16 -13.54
C GLY A 159 2.60 -11.83 -12.86
N ASN A 160 1.37 -11.67 -12.35
CA ASN A 160 0.83 -10.38 -11.92
C ASN A 160 1.20 -10.03 -10.49
N LEU A 161 1.28 -11.05 -9.61
CA LEU A 161 1.93 -10.94 -8.32
C LEU A 161 3.20 -11.78 -8.32
N ARG A 162 4.29 -11.20 -7.87
CA ARG A 162 5.60 -11.85 -7.80
C ARG A 162 6.18 -11.70 -6.42
N VAL A 163 6.64 -12.80 -5.85
CA VAL A 163 7.18 -12.86 -4.51
C VAL A 163 8.68 -12.97 -4.60
N PHE A 164 9.40 -12.06 -3.95
CA PHE A 164 10.85 -12.03 -3.89
C PHE A 164 11.33 -12.23 -2.46
N ASP A 165 12.43 -12.94 -2.29
CA ASP A 165 13.09 -13.07 -1.00
C ASP A 165 14.04 -11.88 -0.80
N THR A 166 13.77 -11.05 0.21
CA THR A 166 14.58 -9.83 0.41
C THR A 166 15.99 -10.13 0.93
N ARG A 167 16.26 -11.38 1.36
CA ARG A 167 17.59 -11.84 1.74
C ARG A 167 18.55 -11.96 0.56
N ALA A 168 18.04 -11.93 -0.68
CA ALA A 168 18.86 -11.83 -1.89
C ALA A 168 19.66 -10.52 -1.98
N GLY A 169 19.37 -9.52 -1.12
CA GLY A 169 20.07 -8.25 -1.13
C GLY A 169 19.78 -7.45 -2.40
N GLN A 170 20.81 -6.91 -3.03
CA GLN A 170 20.67 -6.09 -4.25
C GLN A 170 21.01 -6.88 -5.52
N ASP A 171 20.58 -8.15 -5.57
CA ASP A 171 20.57 -8.93 -6.79
C ASP A 171 19.45 -8.43 -7.71
N VAL A 172 19.83 -7.58 -8.65
CA VAL A 172 18.93 -6.91 -9.58
C VAL A 172 18.11 -7.87 -10.44
N ASP A 173 18.64 -9.06 -10.69
CA ASP A 173 18.08 -10.08 -11.57
C ASP A 173 17.49 -11.26 -10.79
N ALA A 174 17.38 -11.15 -9.46
CA ALA A 174 16.80 -12.19 -8.60
C ALA A 174 15.47 -12.69 -9.16
N ALA A 175 15.34 -14.01 -9.32
CA ALA A 175 14.09 -14.63 -9.75
C ALA A 175 13.04 -14.57 -8.63
N PRO A 176 11.74 -14.44 -8.96
CA PRO A 176 10.70 -14.59 -7.95
C PRO A 176 10.69 -16.01 -7.38
N VAL A 177 10.52 -16.14 -6.07
CA VAL A 177 10.38 -17.43 -5.37
C VAL A 177 8.98 -18.02 -5.51
N GLN A 178 8.03 -17.21 -5.97
CA GLN A 178 6.66 -17.59 -6.30
C GLN A 178 6.02 -16.53 -7.21
N GLU A 179 5.13 -16.98 -8.10
CA GLU A 179 4.26 -16.12 -8.90
C GLU A 179 2.79 -16.51 -8.68
N LEU A 180 1.88 -15.54 -8.78
CA LEU A 180 0.44 -15.74 -8.74
C LEU A 180 -0.23 -15.09 -9.94
N ASP A 181 -1.14 -15.85 -10.54
CA ASP A 181 -1.83 -15.50 -11.78
C ASP A 181 -3.31 -15.18 -11.54
N GLY A 182 -3.98 -14.72 -12.59
CA GLY A 182 -5.44 -14.61 -12.65
C GLY A 182 -6.03 -13.26 -12.25
N ILE A 183 -5.20 -12.25 -12.00
CA ILE A 183 -5.62 -10.91 -11.51
C ILE A 183 -4.88 -9.76 -12.19
N PRO A 184 -5.23 -9.40 -13.44
CA PRO A 184 -4.60 -8.30 -14.18
C PRO A 184 -4.80 -6.95 -13.50
N ALA A 185 -3.99 -5.97 -13.88
CA ALA A 185 -4.15 -4.58 -13.45
C ALA A 185 -4.19 -4.40 -11.92
N THR A 186 -3.26 -5.03 -11.19
CA THR A 186 -3.25 -4.94 -9.72
C THR A 186 -2.54 -3.67 -9.24
N HIS A 187 -3.29 -2.75 -8.63
CA HIS A 187 -2.79 -1.43 -8.21
C HIS A 187 -2.55 -1.28 -6.69
N SER A 188 -3.13 -2.17 -5.87
CA SER A 188 -3.02 -2.09 -4.41
C SER A 188 -2.90 -3.46 -3.75
N LEU A 189 -1.99 -3.55 -2.77
CA LEU A 189 -1.76 -4.72 -1.92
C LEU A 189 -1.85 -4.32 -0.45
N VAL A 190 -2.47 -5.14 0.39
CA VAL A 190 -2.51 -4.96 1.86
C VAL A 190 -2.37 -6.31 2.56
N TRP A 191 -1.41 -6.40 3.48
CA TRP A 191 -1.25 -7.57 4.34
C TRP A 191 -2.20 -7.56 5.55
N ASP A 192 -2.99 -8.61 5.68
CA ASP A 192 -3.84 -8.92 6.84
C ASP A 192 -3.14 -9.92 7.76
N SER A 193 -2.43 -9.40 8.76
CA SER A 193 -1.68 -10.21 9.72
C SER A 193 -2.59 -11.12 10.54
N ALA A 194 -3.82 -10.70 10.85
CA ALA A 194 -4.74 -11.46 11.69
C ALA A 194 -5.17 -12.79 11.04
N ASN A 195 -5.30 -12.81 9.71
CA ASN A 195 -5.72 -14.02 8.98
C ASN A 195 -4.61 -14.58 8.08
N SER A 196 -3.44 -13.95 8.04
CA SER A 196 -2.36 -14.27 7.09
C SER A 196 -2.88 -14.27 5.64
N LEU A 197 -3.55 -13.17 5.26
CA LEU A 197 -4.07 -12.97 3.91
C LEU A 197 -3.36 -11.79 3.25
N LEU A 198 -2.99 -11.94 1.98
CA LEU A 198 -2.67 -10.80 1.12
C LEU A 198 -3.91 -10.42 0.33
N TRP A 199 -4.43 -9.22 0.61
CA TRP A 199 -5.50 -8.63 -0.20
C TRP A 199 -4.91 -7.90 -1.39
N ALA A 200 -5.53 -8.07 -2.55
CA ALA A 200 -5.20 -7.38 -3.80
C ALA A 200 -6.44 -6.73 -4.42
N ALA A 201 -6.27 -5.51 -4.95
CA ALA A 201 -7.29 -4.81 -5.71
C ALA A 201 -6.85 -4.73 -7.19
N SER A 202 -7.68 -5.29 -8.08
CA SER A 202 -7.32 -5.58 -9.47
C SER A 202 -8.55 -5.61 -10.39
N ASN A 203 -8.41 -6.14 -11.61
CA ASN A 203 -9.53 -6.43 -12.51
C ASN A 203 -9.75 -7.94 -12.69
N ASP A 204 -10.95 -8.34 -13.14
CA ASP A 204 -11.25 -9.74 -13.47
C ASP A 204 -10.69 -10.25 -14.80
N LYS A 205 -10.37 -9.32 -15.70
CA LYS A 205 -9.70 -9.51 -16.98
C LYS A 205 -9.04 -8.19 -17.36
N SER A 206 -8.28 -8.17 -18.46
CA SER A 206 -7.62 -6.95 -18.95
C SER A 206 -8.57 -5.73 -18.88
N PRO A 207 -8.13 -4.58 -18.33
CA PRO A 207 -8.95 -3.37 -18.25
C PRO A 207 -9.26 -2.76 -19.63
N GLN A 208 -8.64 -3.27 -20.70
CA GLN A 208 -8.97 -2.90 -22.09
C GLN A 208 -10.00 -3.83 -22.73
N SER A 209 -10.35 -4.93 -22.07
CA SER A 209 -11.30 -5.91 -22.59
C SER A 209 -12.75 -5.51 -22.27
N PRO A 210 -13.67 -5.60 -23.24
CA PRO A 210 -15.09 -5.30 -23.03
C PRO A 210 -15.68 -6.02 -21.80
N GLY A 211 -16.33 -5.26 -20.93
CA GLY A 211 -16.98 -5.77 -19.72
C GLY A 211 -16.01 -6.14 -18.60
N SER A 212 -14.80 -5.58 -18.55
CA SER A 212 -13.88 -5.74 -17.40
C SER A 212 -14.46 -5.08 -16.16
N ARG A 213 -14.21 -5.69 -14.99
CA ARG A 213 -14.74 -5.27 -13.69
C ARG A 213 -13.62 -5.19 -12.66
N SER A 214 -13.73 -4.19 -11.79
CA SER A 214 -12.92 -4.07 -10.58
C SER A 214 -13.24 -5.19 -9.59
N ILE A 215 -12.21 -5.79 -9.00
CA ILE A 215 -12.33 -6.91 -8.06
C ILE A 215 -11.41 -6.75 -6.85
N LEU A 216 -11.78 -7.44 -5.78
CA LEU A 216 -10.91 -7.77 -4.65
C LEU A 216 -10.60 -9.25 -4.66
N THR A 217 -9.35 -9.59 -4.38
CA THR A 217 -8.92 -10.96 -4.11
C THR A 217 -8.15 -11.05 -2.81
N ALA A 218 -8.20 -12.21 -2.16
CA ALA A 218 -7.38 -12.50 -0.99
C ALA A 218 -6.67 -13.83 -1.16
N TYR A 219 -5.35 -13.84 -1.02
CA TYR A 219 -4.53 -15.04 -1.09
C TYR A 219 -4.10 -15.46 0.31
N LYS A 220 -4.39 -16.71 0.67
CA LYS A 220 -3.94 -17.28 1.93
C LYS A 220 -2.44 -17.51 1.88
N TYR A 221 -1.76 -17.14 2.97
CA TYR A 221 -0.35 -17.35 3.15
C TYR A 221 -0.11 -18.35 4.28
N SER A 222 0.63 -19.41 3.99
CA SER A 222 0.99 -20.43 4.97
C SER A 222 2.31 -21.10 4.60
N GLY A 223 3.12 -21.46 5.60
CA GLY A 223 4.41 -22.13 5.37
C GLY A 223 5.39 -21.36 4.47
N GLY A 224 5.32 -20.03 4.46
CA GLY A 224 6.20 -19.19 3.65
C GLY A 224 5.77 -19.04 2.17
N ARG A 225 4.56 -19.50 1.80
CA ARG A 225 4.03 -19.46 0.43
C ARG A 225 2.56 -19.07 0.40
N PHE A 226 2.12 -18.51 -0.72
CA PHE A 226 0.70 -18.29 -1.00
C PHE A 226 0.04 -19.51 -1.61
N ASP A 227 -1.25 -19.67 -1.36
CA ASP A 227 -2.10 -20.56 -2.15
C ASP A 227 -2.18 -20.03 -3.59
N ALA A 228 -2.14 -20.92 -4.59
CA ALA A 228 -2.16 -20.53 -6.00
C ALA A 228 -3.50 -19.91 -6.42
N LYS A 229 -4.60 -20.26 -5.73
CA LYS A 229 -5.94 -19.73 -5.97
C LYS A 229 -6.31 -18.79 -4.82
N PRO A 230 -7.01 -17.67 -5.11
CA PRO A 230 -7.46 -16.79 -4.06
C PRO A 230 -8.57 -17.47 -3.23
N GLN A 231 -8.51 -17.29 -1.91
CA GLN A 231 -9.54 -17.71 -0.97
C GLN A 231 -10.81 -16.85 -1.11
N VAL A 232 -10.63 -15.57 -1.40
CA VAL A 232 -11.73 -14.62 -1.64
C VAL A 232 -11.58 -14.04 -3.02
N ARG A 233 -12.71 -13.93 -3.73
CA ARG A 233 -12.79 -13.24 -5.01
C ARG A 233 -14.12 -12.51 -5.13
N GLN A 234 -14.10 -11.19 -5.02
CA GLN A 234 -15.29 -10.35 -4.96
C GLN A 234 -15.28 -9.32 -6.10
N VAL A 235 -16.40 -9.17 -6.81
CA VAL A 235 -16.61 -8.05 -7.75
C VAL A 235 -17.01 -6.80 -6.95
N ILE A 236 -16.31 -5.69 -7.16
CA ILE A 236 -16.53 -4.43 -6.43
C ILE A 236 -17.68 -3.63 -7.06
N SER A 237 -17.65 -3.49 -8.38
CA SER A 237 -18.57 -2.66 -9.15
C SER A 237 -18.99 -3.39 -10.44
N PRO A 238 -20.18 -3.09 -10.99
CA PRO A 238 -20.54 -3.49 -12.35
C PRO A 238 -19.54 -2.95 -13.37
N ALA A 239 -19.45 -3.62 -14.53
CA ALA A 239 -18.56 -3.17 -15.59
C ALA A 239 -18.98 -1.78 -16.09
N LYS A 240 -18.06 -0.82 -16.07
CA LYS A 240 -18.28 0.54 -16.56
C LYS A 240 -17.11 0.95 -17.45
N GLN A 241 -17.39 1.26 -18.70
CA GLN A 241 -16.39 1.86 -19.58
C GLN A 241 -16.19 3.33 -19.19
N LEU A 242 -14.94 3.80 -19.19
CA LEU A 242 -14.57 5.11 -18.65
C LEU A 242 -14.77 6.26 -19.66
N THR A 243 -15.88 6.22 -20.40
CA THR A 243 -16.17 7.18 -21.49
C THR A 243 -16.40 8.60 -21.00
N GLU A 244 -16.79 8.77 -19.75
CA GLU A 244 -17.05 10.08 -19.15
C GLU A 244 -15.75 10.89 -19.00
N GLU A 245 -14.68 10.26 -18.51
CA GLU A 245 -13.38 10.92 -18.33
C GLU A 245 -12.52 10.87 -19.60
N TRP A 246 -12.45 9.71 -20.25
CA TRP A 246 -11.49 9.44 -21.33
C TRP A 246 -12.09 9.53 -22.73
N GLY A 247 -13.38 9.87 -22.83
CA GLY A 247 -14.11 10.01 -24.10
C GLY A 247 -14.61 8.67 -24.68
N GLN A 248 -15.46 8.76 -25.71
CA GLN A 248 -16.21 7.62 -26.26
C GLN A 248 -15.35 6.49 -26.84
N ASN A 249 -14.12 6.80 -27.26
CA ASN A 249 -13.20 5.85 -27.89
C ASN A 249 -12.23 5.21 -26.91
N THR A 250 -12.38 5.45 -25.60
CA THR A 250 -11.49 4.86 -24.60
C THR A 250 -11.61 3.34 -24.58
N PRO A 251 -10.50 2.59 -24.60
CA PRO A 251 -10.55 1.15 -24.37
C PRO A 251 -10.75 0.82 -22.89
N TRP A 252 -10.58 1.79 -21.99
CA TRP A 252 -10.47 1.55 -20.55
C TRP A 252 -11.81 1.32 -19.86
N TRP A 253 -11.83 0.29 -19.03
CA TRP A 253 -12.91 -0.07 -18.12
C TRP A 253 -12.48 0.16 -16.67
N ASP A 254 -13.46 0.44 -15.81
CA ASP A 254 -13.31 0.72 -14.38
C ASP A 254 -12.42 -0.33 -13.67
N GLY A 255 -11.29 0.14 -13.16
CA GLY A 255 -10.32 -0.63 -12.39
C GLY A 255 -10.17 -0.10 -10.98
N ALA A 256 -9.75 -0.97 -10.06
CA ALA A 256 -9.45 -0.59 -8.69
C ALA A 256 -8.07 0.08 -8.61
N HIS A 257 -7.95 1.18 -7.85
CA HIS A 257 -6.70 1.95 -7.72
C HIS A 257 -6.04 1.77 -6.37
N THR A 258 -6.80 1.94 -5.30
CA THR A 258 -6.26 1.83 -3.94
C THR A 258 -7.18 1.07 -3.02
N MET A 259 -6.59 0.50 -1.99
CA MET A 259 -7.27 -0.19 -0.93
C MET A 259 -6.58 0.11 0.40
N ALA A 260 -7.36 0.43 1.42
CA ALA A 260 -6.88 0.64 2.77
C ALA A 260 -7.85 0.02 3.78
N PRO A 261 -7.34 -0.61 4.85
CA PRO A 261 -8.20 -1.05 5.93
C PRO A 261 -8.78 0.14 6.69
N ILE A 262 -10.02 -0.03 7.13
CA ILE A 262 -10.71 0.93 7.98
C ILE A 262 -10.44 0.51 9.44
N PRO A 263 -9.73 1.34 10.23
CA PRO A 263 -9.27 0.95 11.56
C PRO A 263 -10.41 0.49 12.49
N GLY A 264 -10.21 -0.66 13.14
CA GLY A 264 -11.13 -1.21 14.13
C GLY A 264 -12.41 -1.84 13.57
N GLN A 265 -12.52 -2.03 12.25
CA GLN A 265 -13.78 -2.42 11.61
C GLN A 265 -13.73 -3.71 10.79
N ARG A 266 -12.54 -4.30 10.55
CA ARG A 266 -12.39 -5.47 9.66
C ARG A 266 -13.02 -5.22 8.29
N LYS A 267 -12.83 -4.00 7.78
CA LYS A 267 -13.31 -3.52 6.48
C LYS A 267 -12.16 -2.99 5.64
N LEU A 268 -12.35 -3.04 4.33
CA LEU A 268 -11.45 -2.44 3.34
C LEU A 268 -12.21 -1.33 2.61
N LEU A 269 -11.70 -0.10 2.67
CA LEU A 269 -12.10 0.92 1.71
C LEU A 269 -11.31 0.71 0.42
N VAL A 270 -12.00 0.77 -0.72
CA VAL A 270 -11.44 0.55 -2.04
C VAL A 270 -11.90 1.66 -2.96
N SER A 271 -10.98 2.28 -3.70
CA SER A 271 -11.32 3.20 -4.78
C SER A 271 -11.21 2.51 -6.14
N THR A 272 -12.03 2.95 -7.06
CA THR A 272 -11.95 2.63 -8.48
C THR A 272 -11.77 3.89 -9.32
N ASP A 273 -11.64 3.73 -10.64
CA ASP A 273 -11.70 4.85 -11.58
C ASP A 273 -13.03 5.61 -11.49
N SER A 274 -14.11 5.02 -11.00
CA SER A 274 -15.43 5.65 -11.00
C SER A 274 -15.95 6.05 -9.62
N ASP A 275 -15.61 5.32 -8.56
CA ASP A 275 -16.16 5.57 -7.24
C ASP A 275 -15.33 5.00 -6.08
N VAL A 276 -15.87 5.02 -4.86
CA VAL A 276 -15.33 4.36 -3.67
C VAL A 276 -16.33 3.40 -3.06
N HIS A 277 -15.79 2.37 -2.41
CA HIS A 277 -16.52 1.23 -1.86
C HIS A 277 -15.95 0.85 -0.51
N ALA A 278 -16.76 0.23 0.35
CA ALA A 278 -16.27 -0.43 1.54
C ALA A 278 -16.70 -1.90 1.53
N TYR A 279 -15.73 -2.80 1.62
CA TYR A 279 -15.94 -4.24 1.70
C TYR A 279 -15.82 -4.71 3.14
N ASP A 280 -16.84 -5.38 3.64
CA ASP A 280 -16.87 -6.01 4.96
C ASP A 280 -16.34 -7.44 4.88
N ILE A 281 -15.22 -7.70 5.53
CA ILE A 281 -14.51 -8.98 5.41
C ILE A 281 -15.29 -10.11 6.06
N GLY A 282 -15.99 -9.84 7.16
CA GLY A 282 -16.73 -10.85 7.90
C GLY A 282 -18.01 -11.28 7.20
N SER A 283 -18.73 -10.33 6.61
CA SER A 283 -20.03 -10.58 5.95
C SER A 283 -19.95 -10.71 4.43
N GLY A 284 -18.85 -10.32 3.81
CA GLY A 284 -18.69 -10.28 2.35
C GLY A 284 -19.51 -9.20 1.64
N LYS A 285 -20.08 -8.24 2.39
CA LYS A 285 -20.96 -7.20 1.85
C LYS A 285 -20.18 -5.98 1.37
N LEU A 286 -20.73 -5.31 0.35
CA LEU A 286 -20.22 -4.04 -0.18
C LEU A 286 -21.16 -2.88 0.16
N GLU A 287 -20.56 -1.78 0.63
CA GLU A 287 -21.15 -0.44 0.67
C GLU A 287 -20.57 0.35 -0.52
N HIS A 288 -21.34 1.27 -1.12
CA HIS A 288 -20.92 1.99 -2.33
C HIS A 288 -21.12 3.52 -2.22
N GLY A 289 -20.27 4.26 -2.93
CA GLY A 289 -20.50 5.63 -3.34
C GLY A 289 -20.55 6.66 -2.22
N GLY A 290 -21.50 7.59 -2.34
CA GLY A 290 -21.62 8.74 -1.43
C GLY A 290 -21.78 8.35 0.04
N ALA A 291 -22.45 7.23 0.33
CA ALA A 291 -22.62 6.73 1.70
C ALA A 291 -21.26 6.32 2.32
N VAL A 292 -20.37 5.72 1.53
CA VAL A 292 -19.01 5.35 1.96
C VAL A 292 -18.19 6.61 2.25
N VAL A 293 -18.23 7.61 1.37
CA VAL A 293 -17.52 8.89 1.59
C VAL A 293 -18.03 9.61 2.82
N GLN A 294 -19.35 9.74 2.97
CA GLN A 294 -19.94 10.43 4.11
C GLN A 294 -19.52 9.76 5.44
N LYS A 295 -19.41 8.43 5.45
CA LYS A 295 -19.10 7.66 6.64
C LYS A 295 -17.61 7.63 6.99
N TYR A 296 -16.73 7.48 6.01
CA TYR A 296 -15.30 7.24 6.27
C TYR A 296 -14.38 8.35 5.79
N LEU A 297 -14.83 9.22 4.88
CA LEU A 297 -14.06 10.32 4.30
C LEU A 297 -14.75 11.67 4.53
N GLY A 298 -15.19 11.90 5.77
CA GLY A 298 -15.85 13.14 6.17
C GLY A 298 -15.01 14.37 5.81
N GLY A 299 -15.61 15.29 5.03
CA GLY A 299 -14.94 16.48 4.53
C GLY A 299 -14.23 16.31 3.18
N PHE A 300 -14.29 15.13 2.56
CA PHE A 300 -13.78 14.90 1.20
C PHE A 300 -14.32 15.94 0.21
N GLN A 301 -13.43 16.43 -0.65
CA GLN A 301 -13.78 17.30 -1.76
C GLN A 301 -13.08 16.82 -3.03
N PRO A 302 -13.80 16.75 -4.18
CA PRO A 302 -13.18 16.45 -5.46
C PRO A 302 -12.10 17.47 -5.80
N VAL A 303 -11.01 16.98 -6.38
CA VAL A 303 -10.00 17.79 -7.06
C VAL A 303 -10.54 18.13 -8.45
N GLY A 304 -10.82 19.41 -8.67
CA GLY A 304 -11.35 19.94 -9.94
C GLY A 304 -12.81 19.58 -10.20
N THR A 305 -13.27 19.86 -11.42
CA THR A 305 -14.62 19.55 -11.89
C THR A 305 -14.65 18.11 -12.42
N ARG A 306 -15.52 17.24 -11.86
CA ARG A 306 -15.54 15.80 -12.15
C ARG A 306 -16.88 15.26 -12.70
N GLY A 307 -17.72 16.12 -13.26
CA GLY A 307 -19.01 15.70 -13.83
C GLY A 307 -19.86 14.87 -12.85
N SER A 308 -20.29 13.69 -13.28
CA SER A 308 -21.08 12.76 -12.46
C SER A 308 -20.24 11.82 -11.59
N LEU A 309 -18.92 11.94 -11.62
CA LEU A 309 -17.97 11.11 -10.88
C LEU A 309 -17.16 11.92 -9.85
N PRO A 310 -17.78 12.56 -8.85
CA PRO A 310 -17.05 13.39 -7.90
C PRO A 310 -16.02 12.62 -7.04
N ARG A 311 -16.07 11.28 -7.03
CA ARG A 311 -15.23 10.41 -6.19
C ARG A 311 -14.27 9.53 -7.00
N SER A 312 -14.22 9.70 -8.32
CA SER A 312 -13.32 8.94 -9.19
C SER A 312 -11.84 9.23 -8.91
N ASP A 313 -10.97 8.31 -9.34
CA ASP A 313 -9.51 8.49 -9.38
C ASP A 313 -8.83 8.85 -8.07
N ILE A 314 -9.36 8.39 -6.95
CA ILE A 314 -8.57 8.37 -5.71
C ILE A 314 -7.47 7.33 -5.91
N LYS A 315 -6.22 7.78 -6.09
CA LYS A 315 -5.05 6.93 -6.35
C LYS A 315 -4.39 6.40 -5.07
N SER A 316 -4.67 7.06 -3.94
CA SER A 316 -4.34 6.53 -2.61
C SER A 316 -5.26 7.04 -1.52
N VAL A 317 -5.42 6.22 -0.49
CA VAL A 317 -6.12 6.54 0.76
C VAL A 317 -5.42 5.84 1.92
N SER A 318 -5.40 6.44 3.10
CA SER A 318 -4.85 5.86 4.31
C SER A 318 -5.52 6.47 5.54
N PHE A 319 -5.71 5.67 6.59
CA PHE A 319 -6.45 6.04 7.80
C PHE A 319 -5.59 5.94 9.06
N LEU A 320 -5.91 6.77 10.05
CA LEU A 320 -5.50 6.60 11.44
C LEU A 320 -6.67 6.12 12.31
N PRO A 321 -6.40 5.47 13.45
CA PRO A 321 -7.44 5.03 14.39
C PRO A 321 -8.33 6.14 14.94
N ASP A 322 -7.84 7.39 14.96
CA ASP A 322 -8.60 8.57 15.39
C ASP A 322 -9.58 9.11 14.33
N GLY A 323 -9.70 8.43 13.19
CA GLY A 323 -10.58 8.81 12.08
C GLY A 323 -9.99 9.82 11.11
N LYS A 324 -8.74 10.27 11.31
CA LYS A 324 -8.04 11.06 10.29
C LYS A 324 -7.78 10.21 9.05
N ALA A 325 -7.86 10.84 7.89
CA ALA A 325 -7.55 10.20 6.62
C ALA A 325 -6.62 11.08 5.78
N VAL A 326 -5.84 10.48 4.91
CA VAL A 326 -5.13 11.14 3.83
C VAL A 326 -5.55 10.53 2.52
N TYR A 327 -5.70 11.35 1.47
CA TYR A 327 -5.96 10.86 0.12
C TYR A 327 -5.22 11.66 -0.94
N VAL A 328 -4.91 10.99 -2.05
CA VAL A 328 -4.44 11.60 -3.29
C VAL A 328 -5.45 11.26 -4.37
N GLN A 329 -5.92 12.29 -5.07
CA GLN A 329 -6.81 12.14 -6.21
C GLN A 329 -6.09 12.67 -7.45
N ALA A 330 -6.21 11.95 -8.58
CA ALA A 330 -5.69 12.46 -9.83
C ALA A 330 -6.43 13.73 -10.27
N ARG A 331 -5.92 14.42 -11.29
CA ARG A 331 -6.72 15.43 -12.01
C ARG A 331 -7.59 14.72 -13.06
N TRP A 332 -8.67 15.37 -13.50
CA TRP A 332 -9.49 14.83 -14.58
C TRP A 332 -8.66 14.63 -15.86
N GLY A 333 -8.72 13.43 -16.45
CA GLY A 333 -7.93 13.04 -17.61
C GLY A 333 -6.44 12.84 -17.31
N ALA A 334 -6.08 12.64 -16.05
CA ALA A 334 -4.70 12.41 -15.62
C ALA A 334 -4.59 11.14 -14.78
N VAL A 335 -3.42 10.52 -14.79
CA VAL A 335 -3.13 9.30 -14.01
C VAL A 335 -2.51 9.59 -12.65
N THR A 336 -2.08 10.82 -12.40
CA THR A 336 -1.40 11.27 -11.17
C THR A 336 -2.10 12.46 -10.54
N GLY A 337 -1.90 12.61 -9.22
CA GLY A 337 -2.33 13.77 -8.46
C GLY A 337 -1.19 14.77 -8.29
N THR A 338 -1.50 15.95 -7.75
CA THR A 338 -0.49 16.96 -7.39
C THR A 338 -0.61 17.48 -5.96
N GLN A 339 -1.56 16.95 -5.20
CA GLN A 339 -1.92 17.40 -3.87
C GLN A 339 -2.10 16.19 -2.96
N VAL A 340 -1.59 16.29 -1.75
CA VAL A 340 -1.90 15.39 -0.64
C VAL A 340 -2.98 16.07 0.20
N ASN A 341 -4.16 15.45 0.29
CA ASN A 341 -5.30 16.01 0.99
C ASN A 341 -5.47 15.30 2.34
N VAL A 342 -5.47 16.07 3.44
CA VAL A 342 -5.69 15.52 4.78
C VAL A 342 -7.12 15.83 5.22
N LEU A 343 -7.79 14.83 5.79
CA LEU A 343 -9.10 14.93 6.42
C LEU A 343 -8.93 14.76 7.93
N ALA A 344 -9.38 15.75 8.69
CA ALA A 344 -9.33 15.76 10.15
C ALA A 344 -10.56 16.50 10.70
N GLY A 345 -11.17 15.95 11.77
CA GLY A 345 -12.37 16.56 12.38
C GLY A 345 -13.53 16.75 11.40
N GLY A 346 -13.67 15.84 10.42
CA GLY A 346 -14.71 15.90 9.38
C GLY A 346 -14.52 17.01 8.34
N LYS A 347 -13.32 17.61 8.25
CA LYS A 347 -13.00 18.68 7.30
C LYS A 347 -11.70 18.39 6.54
N ARG A 348 -11.65 18.81 5.27
CA ARG A 348 -10.40 18.89 4.51
C ARG A 348 -9.52 20.01 5.05
N GLN A 349 -8.26 19.70 5.28
CA GLN A 349 -7.21 20.65 5.63
C GLN A 349 -6.57 21.22 4.36
N ASP A 350 -5.65 22.16 4.51
CA ASP A 350 -4.88 22.66 3.36
C ASP A 350 -4.09 21.52 2.71
N SER A 351 -4.06 21.54 1.38
CA SER A 351 -3.35 20.52 0.61
C SER A 351 -1.84 20.65 0.81
N ILE A 352 -1.19 19.51 0.98
CA ILE A 352 0.26 19.42 1.14
C ILE A 352 0.87 19.12 -0.22
N PHE A 353 1.92 19.88 -0.56
CA PHE A 353 2.62 19.88 -1.85
C PHE A 353 1.81 20.36 -3.06
N ASN A 354 2.55 20.82 -4.07
CA ASN A 354 2.06 21.13 -5.41
C ASN A 354 3.05 20.56 -6.44
N GLN A 355 3.16 19.23 -6.46
CA GLN A 355 4.11 18.48 -7.28
C GLN A 355 3.49 17.13 -7.64
N GLU A 356 3.81 16.58 -8.81
CA GLU A 356 3.25 15.29 -9.23
C GLU A 356 3.59 14.15 -8.25
N LEU A 357 2.58 13.36 -7.94
CA LEU A 357 2.67 12.18 -7.09
C LEU A 357 1.55 11.19 -7.42
N TYR A 358 1.72 9.94 -6.96
CA TYR A 358 0.69 8.91 -7.07
C TYR A 358 0.09 8.52 -5.73
N LYS A 359 0.94 8.32 -4.70
CA LYS A 359 0.48 7.90 -3.38
C LYS A 359 1.00 8.80 -2.26
N SER A 360 0.21 8.95 -1.22
CA SER A 360 0.62 9.42 0.10
C SER A 360 -0.15 8.64 1.16
N ARG A 361 0.51 8.30 2.28
CA ARG A 361 -0.07 7.46 3.34
C ARG A 361 0.40 7.92 4.71
N TRP A 362 -0.33 7.56 5.76
CA TRP A 362 0.23 7.65 7.10
C TRP A 362 1.43 6.72 7.24
N PHE A 363 2.51 7.21 7.84
CA PHE A 363 3.72 6.44 8.11
C PHE A 363 3.55 5.65 9.42
N THR A 364 2.67 4.66 9.38
CA THR A 364 2.33 3.79 10.51
C THR A 364 2.01 2.38 10.05
N GLY A 365 1.96 1.45 11.00
CA GLY A 365 1.50 0.09 10.75
C GLY A 365 0.02 0.04 10.38
N THR A 366 -0.32 -0.94 9.55
CA THR A 366 -1.70 -1.23 9.15
C THR A 366 -2.52 -1.61 10.38
N THR A 367 -3.62 -0.90 10.61
CA THR A 367 -4.60 -1.20 11.66
C THR A 367 -5.90 -1.67 11.02
N TRP A 368 -6.43 -2.81 11.48
CA TRP A 368 -7.58 -3.50 10.89
C TRP A 368 -8.88 -3.30 11.67
#